data_AF-A0A7K3Z5D7-F1
#
_entry.id   AF-A0A7K3Z5D7-F1
#
_cell.length_a   1.000
_cell.length_b   1.000
_cell.length_c   1.000
_cell.angle_alpha   90.00
_cell.angle_beta   90.00
_cell.angle_gamma   90.00
#
_symmetry.space_group_name_H-M   'P 1'
#
loop_
_entity.id
_entity.type
_entity.pdbx_description
1 polymer ?
#
loop_
_entity_poly.entity_id
_entity_poly.type
_entity_poly.pdbx_seq_one_letter_code
_entity_poly.pdbx_strand_id
1 'polypeptide(L)' 'MVGCLTKTRKVGGSIVVTLPKELVETQNIKENQYVEIRVKKCRKNGFGMFKDMSSFTAEDEMKGQLE' A
#
# COMPACT_ATOMS: atom_id res chain seq x y z
N MET A 1 -19.49 3.40 0.73
CA MET A 1 -18.20 4.09 0.99
C MET A 1 -17.21 3.60 -0.06
N VAL A 2 -16.86 4.45 -1.02
CA VAL A 2 -15.96 4.08 -2.13
C VAL A 2 -14.53 4.36 -1.69
N GLY A 3 -13.75 3.31 -1.41
CA GLY A 3 -12.34 3.42 -1.07
C GLY A 3 -11.47 3.16 -2.30
N CYS A 4 -10.44 3.99 -2.53
CA CYS A 4 -9.44 3.76 -3.57
C CYS A 4 -8.04 3.68 -2.95
N LEU A 5 -7.20 2.78 -3.47
CA LEU A 5 -5.78 2.71 -3.12
C LEU A 5 -4.99 3.47 -4.18
N THR A 6 -4.34 4.55 -3.78
CA THR A 6 -3.60 5.43 -4.69
C THR A 6 -2.18 5.64 -4.19
N LYS A 7 -1.25 5.78 -5.13
CA LYS A 7 0.15 6.05 -4.80
C LYS A 7 0.31 7.54 -4.50
N THR A 8 0.94 7.83 -3.38
CA THR A 8 1.32 9.20 -3.00
C THR A 8 2.50 9.67 -3.86
N ARG A 9 2.51 10.95 -4.22
CA ARG A 9 3.65 11.62 -4.88
C ARG A 9 4.09 12.84 -4.07
N LYS A 10 5.39 13.13 -4.09
CA LYS A 10 5.93 14.36 -3.50
C LYS A 10 5.90 15.47 -4.54
N VAL A 11 5.29 16.60 -4.21
CA VAL A 11 5.32 17.82 -5.03
C VAL A 11 5.70 18.97 -4.11
N GLY A 12 6.92 19.49 -4.30
CA GLY A 12 7.50 20.50 -3.40
C GLY A 12 7.68 19.97 -1.97
N GLY A 13 7.11 20.71 -1.00
CA GLY A 13 7.06 20.32 0.41
C GLY A 13 5.86 19.44 0.79
N SER A 14 4.95 19.17 -0.15
CA SER A 14 3.67 18.51 0.14
C SER A 14 3.58 17.12 -0.49
N ILE A 15 2.76 16.27 0.14
CA ILE A 15 2.37 14.97 -0.42
C ILE A 15 1.02 15.15 -1.10
N VAL A 16 0.97 14.79 -2.38
CA VAL A 16 -0.23 14.88 -3.20
C VAL A 16 -0.68 13.47 -3.55
N VAL A 17 -2.00 13.27 -3.57
CA VAL A 17 -2.64 12.05 -4.04
C VAL A 17 -3.50 12.39 -5.24
N THR A 18 -3.40 11.61 -6.31
CA THR A 18 -4.28 11.76 -7.47
C THR A 18 -5.61 11.10 -7.16
N LEU A 19 -6.70 11.86 -7.25
CA LEU A 19 -8.05 11.30 -7.19
C LEU A 19 -8.39 10.70 -8.57
N PRO A 20 -8.77 9.41 -8.64
CA PRO A 20 -9.17 8.79 -9.90
C PRO A 20 -10.50 9.38 -10.39
N LYS A 21 -10.68 9.45 -11.71
CA LYS A 21 -11.87 10.06 -12.37
C LYS A 21 -13.18 9.48 -11.85
N GLU A 22 -13.23 8.16 -11.69
CA GLU A 22 -14.41 7.44 -11.17
C GLU A 22 -14.87 7.99 -9.81
N LEU A 23 -13.94 8.33 -8.91
CA LEU A 23 -14.24 8.85 -7.59
C LEU A 23 -14.67 10.32 -7.63
N VAL A 24 -14.07 11.10 -8.54
CA VAL A 24 -14.44 12.50 -8.79
C VAL A 24 -15.87 12.60 -9.31
N GLU A 25 -16.25 11.74 -10.26
CA GLU A 25 -17.59 11.70 -10.83
C GLU A 25 -18.62 11.20 -9.81
N THR A 26 -18.33 10.11 -9.10
CA THR A 26 -19.26 9.51 -8.12
C THR A 26 -19.56 10.45 -6.95
N GLN A 27 -18.55 11.19 -6.46
CA GLN A 27 -18.73 12.12 -5.33
C GLN A 27 -18.93 13.58 -5.78
N ASN A 28 -19.01 13.83 -7.09
CA ASN A 28 -19.17 15.16 -7.69
C ASN A 28 -18.17 16.20 -7.14
N ILE A 29 -16.90 15.79 -6.98
CA ILE A 29 -15.85 16.63 -6.40
C ILE A 29 -15.45 17.69 -7.44
N LYS A 30 -15.56 18.97 -7.08
CA LYS A 30 -15.17 20.09 -7.94
C LYS A 30 -13.84 20.70 -7.50
N GLU A 31 -13.21 21.41 -8.43
CA GLU A 31 -12.04 22.25 -8.13
C GLU A 31 -12.43 23.29 -7.07
N ASN A 32 -11.53 23.56 -6.11
CA ASN A 32 -11.74 24.47 -4.96
C ASN A 32 -12.77 24.03 -3.90
N GLN A 33 -13.10 22.74 -3.82
CA GLN A 33 -13.96 22.21 -2.77
C GLN A 33 -13.13 21.67 -1.58
N TYR A 34 -13.58 21.94 -0.36
CA TYR A 34 -13.04 21.31 0.83
C TYR A 34 -13.51 19.85 0.92
N VAL A 35 -12.57 18.94 1.16
CA VAL A 35 -12.83 17.51 1.30
C VAL A 35 -12.29 17.01 2.64
N GLU A 36 -13.06 16.16 3.32
CA GLU A 36 -12.56 15.43 4.49
C GLU A 36 -11.66 14.28 4.02
N ILE A 37 -10.41 14.25 4.50
CA ILE A 37 -9.46 13.19 4.15
C ILE A 37 -9.24 12.28 5.35
N ARG A 38 -9.60 11.00 5.22
CA ARG A 38 -9.24 9.95 6.19
C ARG A 38 -8.06 9.15 5.67
N VAL A 39 -6.88 9.35 6.24
CA VAL A 39 -5.66 8.66 5.83
C VAL A 39 -5.49 7.37 6.64
N LYS A 40 -5.53 6.21 5.97
CA LYS A 40 -5.16 4.92 6.56
C LYS A 40 -3.86 4.42 5.93
N LYS A 41 -2.81 4.21 6.74
CA LYS A 41 -1.57 3.59 6.25
C LYS A 41 -1.84 2.12 5.91
N CYS A 42 -1.84 1.78 4.64
CA CYS A 42 -1.80 0.38 4.21
C CYS A 42 -0.41 -0.18 4.54
N ARG A 43 -0.32 -1.01 5.58
CA ARG A 43 0.83 -1.89 5.75
C ARG A 43 0.72 -2.98 4.69
N LYS A 44 1.82 -3.34 4.05
CA LYS A 44 1.90 -4.61 3.33
C LYS A 44 1.63 -5.68 4.37
N ASN A 45 0.43 -6.27 4.34
CA ASN A 45 0.21 -7.50 5.10
C ASN A 45 1.23 -8.49 4.53
N GLY A 46 2.00 -9.17 5.39
CA GLY A 46 3.01 -10.17 4.98
C GLY A 46 2.43 -11.39 4.24
N PHE A 47 1.19 -11.30 3.77
CA PHE A 47 0.52 -12.25 2.91
C PHE A 47 1.25 -12.28 1.56
N GLY A 48 2.22 -13.19 1.45
CA GLY A 48 3.05 -13.39 0.26
C GLY A 48 4.49 -12.89 0.37
N MET A 49 4.93 -12.31 1.50
CA MET A 49 6.39 -12.05 1.70
C MET A 49 7.19 -13.35 1.81
N PHE A 50 6.55 -14.43 2.25
CA PHE A 50 7.12 -15.77 2.36
C PHE A 50 6.56 -16.74 1.31
N LYS A 51 6.04 -16.23 0.17
CA LYS A 51 5.41 -17.09 -0.85
C LYS A 51 6.39 -18.11 -1.45
N ASP A 52 7.69 -17.81 -1.40
CA ASP A 52 8.78 -18.67 -1.87
C ASP A 52 9.68 -19.18 -0.72
N MET A 53 9.29 -18.97 0.54
CA MET A 53 10.01 -19.56 1.67
C MET A 53 9.47 -20.97 1.91
N SER A 54 10.23 -21.97 1.52
CA SER A 54 9.94 -23.36 1.86
C SER A 54 9.96 -23.56 3.38
N SER A 55 9.16 -24.50 3.88
CA SER A 55 9.25 -24.93 5.28
C SER A 55 10.68 -25.35 5.60
N PHE A 56 11.23 -24.86 6.69
CA PHE A 56 12.54 -25.25 7.20
C PHE A 56 12.52 -26.75 7.52
N THR A 57 13.26 -27.56 6.76
CA THR A 57 13.40 -29.00 6.98
C THR A 57 14.65 -29.28 7.81
N ALA A 58 14.71 -30.44 8.47
CA ALA A 58 15.85 -30.85 9.30
C ALA A 58 17.20 -30.89 8.52
N GLU A 59 17.14 -30.87 7.19
CA GLU A 59 18.30 -30.78 6.29
C GLU A 59 18.92 -29.37 6.27
N ASP A 60 18.14 -28.32 6.51
CA ASP A 60 18.63 -26.94 6.63
C ASP A 60 19.37 -26.70 7.96
N GLU A 61 19.01 -27.40 9.04
CA GLU A 61 19.71 -27.33 10.34
C GLU A 61 21.17 -27.78 10.24
N MET A 62 21.44 -28.80 9.41
CA MET A 62 22.78 -29.37 9.26
C MET A 62 23.72 -28.53 8.38
N LYS A 63 23.19 -27.66 7.52
CA LYS A 63 24.01 -26.76 6.67
C LYS A 63 24.49 -25.51 7.40
N GLY A 64 23.80 -25.09 8.48
CA GLY A 64 24.17 -23.90 9.26
C GLY A 64 25.32 -24.08 10.24
N GLN A 65 25.88 -25.28 10.39
CA GLN A 65 26.99 -25.57 11.32
C GLN A 65 28.38 -25.49 10.68
N LEU A 66 28.47 -25.28 9.36
CA LEU A 66 29.73 -25.12 8.63
C LEU A 66 29.63 -23.92 7.68
N GLU A 67 29.44 -22.72 8.24
CA GLU A 67 29.98 -21.42 7.77
C GLU A 67 29.71 -20.32 8.81
#